data_AF-M6VCV6-F1
#
_entry.id   AF-M6VCV6-F1
#
_cell.length_a   1.000
_cell.length_b   1.000
_cell.length_c   1.000
_cell.angle_alpha   90.00
_cell.angle_beta   90.00
_cell.angle_gamma   90.00
#
_symmetry.space_group_name_H-M   'P 1'
#
loop_
_entity.id
_entity.type
_entity.pdbx_description
1 polymer ?
#
loop_
_entity_poly.entity_id
_entity_poly.type
_entity_poly.pdbx_seq_one_letter_code
_entity_poly.pdbx_strand_id
1 'polypeptide(L)'
;MSQITDFFSELKTSFDNLSQSIQSFLNTIEAIRSFLKILFSIVPLDLFLVLIFSLVLVYLFNTISPTTTRLNYTLGVLIVSALRAFFHQTLSQTWNLGPVFLTVIFLLAPAYFVLLLRFGFYFLKKIQKRKNEFNPKDFETGLNHIQKSFYNLMAKGYEELHSANGKPFSDFSSLKEQIAELERTIQGLKNLLDSEKK
;
A
#
# COMPACT_ATOMS: atom_id res chain seq x y z
N MET A 1 -9.14 74.52 43.00
CA MET A 1 -9.33 73.08 43.31
C MET A 1 -9.79 72.27 42.10
N SER A 2 -10.44 72.82 41.06
CA SER A 2 -10.95 71.97 39.95
C SER A 2 -9.85 71.36 39.08
N GLN A 3 -8.82 72.11 38.67
CA GLN A 3 -7.78 71.60 37.75
C GLN A 3 -7.05 70.34 38.22
N ILE A 4 -6.81 70.20 39.53
CA ILE A 4 -6.15 69.00 40.08
C ILE A 4 -7.13 67.83 40.07
N THR A 5 -8.40 68.05 40.41
CA THR A 5 -9.45 67.04 40.34
C THR A 5 -9.71 66.58 38.90
N ASP A 6 -9.71 67.52 37.94
CA ASP A 6 -9.87 67.26 36.52
C ASP A 6 -8.69 66.42 35.99
N PHE A 7 -7.45 66.74 36.37
CA PHE A 7 -6.25 65.95 36.05
C PHE A 7 -6.32 64.51 36.60
N PHE A 8 -6.71 64.33 37.87
CA PHE A 8 -6.87 62.97 38.44
C PHE A 8 -8.02 62.19 37.78
N SER A 9 -9.07 62.87 37.34
CA SER A 9 -10.17 62.26 36.59
C SER A 9 -9.73 61.80 35.20
N GLU A 10 -8.95 62.62 34.48
CA GLU A 10 -8.36 62.25 33.18
C GLU A 10 -7.35 61.11 33.31
N LEU A 11 -6.52 61.11 34.36
CA LEU A 11 -5.56 60.04 34.62
C LEU A 11 -6.28 58.72 34.92
N LYS A 12 -7.34 58.76 35.74
CA LYS A 12 -8.18 57.59 35.99
C LYS A 12 -8.84 57.07 34.71
N THR A 13 -9.42 57.97 33.90
CA THR A 13 -10.05 57.61 32.62
C THR A 13 -9.03 56.98 31.65
N SER A 14 -7.82 57.51 31.60
CA SER A 14 -6.73 56.98 30.78
C SER A 14 -6.27 55.60 31.25
N PHE A 15 -6.20 55.40 32.58
CA PHE A 15 -5.87 54.11 33.18
C PHE A 15 -6.96 53.06 32.89
N ASP A 16 -8.23 53.44 33.03
CA ASP A 16 -9.38 52.56 32.75
C ASP A 16 -9.42 52.17 31.26
N ASN A 17 -9.19 53.11 30.35
CA ASN A 17 -9.08 52.85 28.91
C ASN A 17 -7.89 51.93 28.57
N LEU A 18 -6.74 52.13 29.22
CA LEU A 18 -5.56 51.29 29.02
C LEU A 18 -5.81 49.86 29.54
N SER A 19 -6.44 49.74 30.72
CA SER A 19 -6.86 48.45 31.27
C SER A 19 -7.80 47.73 30.31
N GLN A 20 -8.82 48.42 29.80
CA GLN A 20 -9.76 47.85 28.83
C GLN A 20 -9.09 47.45 27.50
N SER A 21 -8.12 48.24 27.03
CA SER A 21 -7.33 47.94 25.84
C SER A 21 -6.46 46.69 26.03
N ILE A 22 -5.78 46.57 27.18
CA ILE A 22 -5.02 45.37 27.56
C ILE A 22 -5.94 44.16 27.61
N GLN A 23 -7.13 44.29 28.20
CA GLN A 23 -8.09 43.19 28.31
C GLN A 23 -8.61 42.76 26.93
N SER A 24 -8.90 43.71 26.05
CA SER A 24 -9.28 43.43 24.66
C SER A 24 -8.15 42.74 23.89
N PHE A 25 -6.90 43.14 24.11
CA PHE A 25 -5.73 42.50 23.53
C PHE A 25 -5.57 41.05 24.01
N LEU A 26 -5.71 40.81 25.31
CA LEU A 26 -5.68 39.46 25.88
C LEU A 26 -6.80 38.58 25.32
N ASN A 27 -8.03 39.09 25.23
CA ASN A 27 -9.16 38.38 24.62
C ASN A 27 -8.88 38.04 23.14
N THR A 28 -8.22 38.94 22.41
CA THR A 28 -7.83 38.71 21.02
C THR A 28 -6.77 37.61 20.91
N ILE A 29 -5.76 37.62 21.78
CA ILE A 29 -4.75 36.55 21.86
C ILE A 29 -5.41 35.21 22.16
N GLU A 30 -6.37 35.18 23.09
CA GLU A 30 -7.07 33.96 23.46
C GLU A 30 -7.92 33.41 22.31
N ALA A 31 -8.60 34.28 21.56
CA ALA A 31 -9.32 33.92 20.34
C ALA A 31 -8.36 33.35 19.27
N ILE A 32 -7.22 33.99 19.04
CA ILE A 32 -6.18 33.49 18.12
C ILE A 32 -5.67 32.12 18.57
N ARG A 33 -5.36 31.96 19.87
CA ARG A 33 -4.89 30.69 20.42
C ARG A 33 -5.92 29.58 20.24
N SER A 34 -7.20 29.87 20.49
CA SER A 34 -8.30 28.92 20.29
C SER A 34 -8.42 28.50 18.83
N PHE A 35 -8.36 29.45 17.90
CA PHE A 35 -8.34 29.17 16.46
C PHE A 35 -7.13 28.31 16.06
N LEU A 36 -5.92 28.68 16.49
CA LEU A 36 -4.71 27.91 16.20
C LEU A 36 -4.78 26.50 16.76
N LYS A 37 -5.39 26.32 17.94
CA LYS A 37 -5.59 25.00 18.54
C LYS A 37 -6.51 24.13 17.67
N ILE A 38 -7.58 24.70 17.12
CA ILE A 38 -8.48 24.01 16.18
C ILE A 38 -7.74 23.65 14.89
N LEU A 39 -7.02 24.63 14.31
CA LEU A 39 -6.26 24.44 13.07
C LEU A 39 -5.22 23.32 13.21
N PHE A 40 -4.41 23.37 14.28
CA PHE A 40 -3.37 22.38 14.53
C PHE A 40 -3.90 21.04 15.10
N SER A 41 -5.19 20.98 15.48
CA SER A 41 -5.86 19.71 15.77
C SER A 41 -6.12 18.91 14.49
N ILE A 42 -6.27 19.57 13.34
CA ILE A 42 -6.52 18.92 12.05
C ILE A 42 -5.19 18.59 11.36
N VAL A 43 -4.26 19.54 11.36
CA VAL A 43 -2.92 19.38 10.77
C VAL A 43 -1.88 19.49 11.88
N PRO A 44 -1.10 18.44 12.18
CA PRO A 44 -0.05 18.53 13.18
C PRO A 44 0.91 19.68 12.85
N LEU A 45 1.21 20.52 13.84
CA LEU A 45 2.11 21.67 13.66
C LEU A 45 3.46 21.26 13.06
N ASP A 46 3.97 20.10 13.50
CA ASP A 46 5.19 19.48 12.95
C ASP A 46 5.12 19.24 11.44
N LEU A 47 3.98 18.77 10.95
CA LEU A 47 3.77 18.49 9.54
C LEU A 47 3.72 19.77 8.71
N PHE A 48 3.03 20.78 9.24
CA PHE A 48 2.95 22.10 8.62
C PHE A 48 4.32 22.77 8.51
N LEU A 49 5.13 22.70 9.57
CA LEU A 49 6.49 23.24 9.56
C LEU A 49 7.37 22.53 8.51
N VAL A 50 7.36 21.19 8.49
CA VAL A 50 8.14 20.44 7.49
C VAL A 50 7.70 20.81 6.09
N LEU A 51 6.40 20.96 5.84
CA LEU A 51 5.87 21.37 4.54
C LEU A 51 6.37 22.75 4.10
N ILE A 52 6.27 23.78 4.96
CA ILE A 52 6.69 25.15 4.61
C ILE A 52 8.18 25.20 4.31
N PHE A 53 9.02 24.63 5.17
CA PHE A 53 10.47 24.63 4.95
C PHE A 53 10.85 23.82 3.70
N SER A 54 10.11 22.75 3.42
CA SER A 54 10.32 21.96 2.20
C SER A 54 9.98 22.76 0.95
N LEU A 55 8.91 23.56 0.96
CA LEU A 55 8.53 24.41 -0.18
C LEU A 55 9.62 25.42 -0.54
N VAL A 56 10.32 25.98 0.46
CA VAL A 56 11.47 26.86 0.22
C VAL A 56 12.58 26.11 -0.52
N LEU A 57 12.95 24.91 -0.06
CA LEU A 57 13.97 24.10 -0.75
C LEU A 57 13.52 23.67 -2.15
N VAL A 58 12.25 23.33 -2.32
CA VAL A 58 11.69 22.96 -3.62
C VAL A 58 11.76 24.11 -4.60
N TYR A 59 11.45 25.33 -4.17
CA TYR A 59 11.59 26.53 -4.98
C TYR A 59 13.05 26.72 -5.44
N LEU A 60 14.01 26.56 -4.53
CA LEU A 60 15.44 26.64 -4.85
C LEU A 60 15.88 25.53 -5.83
N PHE A 61 15.50 24.29 -5.57
CA PHE A 61 15.85 23.16 -6.43
C PHE A 61 15.20 23.24 -7.81
N ASN A 62 13.95 23.70 -7.90
CA ASN A 62 13.27 23.89 -9.19
C ASN A 62 13.91 25.02 -10.01
N THR A 63 14.59 25.97 -9.37
CA THR A 63 15.37 27.00 -10.09
C THR A 63 16.60 26.38 -10.77
N ILE A 64 17.21 25.35 -10.18
CA ILE A 64 18.39 24.66 -10.71
C ILE A 64 17.99 23.54 -11.69
N SER A 65 16.97 22.76 -11.35
CA SER A 65 16.51 21.59 -12.11
C SER A 65 14.98 21.58 -12.23
N PRO A 66 14.41 22.35 -13.16
CA PRO A 66 12.95 22.54 -13.25
C PRO A 66 12.20 21.28 -13.71
N THR A 67 12.84 20.39 -14.47
CA THR A 67 12.20 19.19 -15.04
C THR A 67 12.03 18.04 -14.03
N THR A 68 12.61 18.15 -12.84
CA THR A 68 12.62 17.10 -11.80
C THR A 68 11.77 17.46 -10.58
N THR A 69 10.68 18.21 -10.76
CA THR A 69 9.86 18.78 -9.67
C THR A 69 9.47 17.77 -8.58
N ARG A 70 9.10 16.54 -8.94
CA ARG A 70 8.72 15.50 -7.97
C ARG A 70 9.92 15.02 -7.14
N LEU A 71 11.09 14.87 -7.75
CA LEU A 71 12.30 14.50 -7.03
C LEU A 71 12.78 15.65 -6.13
N ASN A 72 12.68 16.89 -6.62
CA ASN A 72 13.01 18.08 -5.84
C ASN A 72 12.11 18.19 -4.59
N TYR A 73 10.81 17.88 -4.72
CA TYR A 73 9.89 17.77 -3.59
C TYR A 73 10.33 16.71 -2.59
N THR A 74 10.65 15.51 -3.06
CA THR A 74 11.13 14.43 -2.17
C THR A 74 12.41 14.80 -1.46
N LEU A 75 13.38 15.40 -2.16
CA LEU A 75 14.62 15.88 -1.55
C LEU A 75 14.35 16.98 -0.51
N GLY A 76 13.48 17.94 -0.82
CA GLY A 76 13.09 18.99 0.13
C GLY A 76 12.52 18.40 1.42
N VAL A 77 11.55 17.49 1.30
CA VAL A 77 10.92 16.81 2.45
C VAL A 77 11.94 16.00 3.25
N LEU A 78 12.82 15.24 2.59
CA LEU A 78 13.82 14.42 3.26
C LEU A 78 14.87 15.26 3.99
N ILE A 79 15.38 16.32 3.35
CA ILE A 79 16.38 17.21 3.95
C ILE A 79 15.80 17.90 5.19
N VAL A 80 14.60 18.47 5.09
CA VAL A 80 13.96 19.15 6.22
C VAL A 80 13.63 18.17 7.35
N SER A 81 13.20 16.96 7.02
CA SER A 81 12.92 15.91 8.00
C SER A 81 14.19 15.42 8.70
N ALA A 82 15.30 15.30 7.98
CA ALA A 82 16.60 14.96 8.54
C ALA A 82 17.12 16.08 9.47
N LEU A 83 17.00 17.34 9.05
CA LEU A 83 17.32 18.50 9.88
C LEU A 83 16.47 18.52 11.15
N ARG A 84 15.16 18.26 11.04
CA ARG A 84 14.28 18.14 12.21
C ARG A 84 14.73 17.04 13.16
N ALA A 85 15.02 15.84 12.65
CA ALA A 85 15.50 14.74 13.48
C ALA A 85 16.82 15.09 14.18
N PHE A 86 17.75 15.74 13.47
CA PHE A 86 19.01 16.21 14.01
C PHE A 86 18.80 17.24 15.12
N PHE A 87 18.03 18.31 14.88
CA PHE A 87 17.76 19.34 15.88
C PHE A 87 17.04 18.77 17.11
N HIS A 88 16.09 17.85 16.89
CA HIS A 88 15.41 17.20 17.99
C HIS A 88 16.37 16.37 18.84
N GLN A 89 17.29 15.61 18.22
CA GLN A 89 18.32 14.87 18.93
C GLN A 89 19.25 15.82 19.70
N THR A 90 19.67 16.94 19.11
CA THR A 90 20.56 17.91 19.76
C THR A 90 19.92 18.58 20.98
N LEU A 91 18.63 18.92 20.90
CA LEU A 91 17.92 19.65 21.97
C LEU A 91 17.34 18.73 23.04
N SER A 92 16.77 17.59 22.65
CA SER A 92 16.06 16.68 23.57
C SER A 92 16.91 15.49 24.03
N GLN A 93 18.08 15.27 23.42
CA GLN A 93 18.92 14.08 23.62
C GLN A 93 18.23 12.74 23.30
N THR A 94 17.08 12.77 22.62
CA THR A 94 16.31 11.58 22.24
C THR A 94 16.02 11.50 20.75
N TRP A 95 15.98 10.27 20.23
CA TRP A 95 15.69 10.00 18.84
C TRP A 95 14.19 9.97 18.58
N ASN A 96 13.68 10.98 17.89
CA ASN A 96 12.27 11.09 17.54
C ASN A 96 11.99 10.63 16.09
N LEU A 97 12.48 9.45 15.74
CA LEU A 97 12.46 8.96 14.35
C LEU A 97 11.07 8.54 13.87
N GLY A 98 10.23 7.98 14.74
CA GLY A 98 8.89 7.51 14.38
C GLY A 98 7.99 8.63 13.85
N PRO A 99 7.74 9.69 14.64
CA PRO A 99 6.98 10.87 14.19
C PRO A 99 7.58 11.57 12.97
N VAL A 100 8.92 11.62 12.86
CA VAL A 100 9.59 12.16 11.66
C VAL A 100 9.26 11.31 10.43
N PHE A 101 9.36 9.98 10.54
CA PHE A 101 9.05 9.05 9.46
C PHE A 101 7.58 9.12 9.03
N LEU A 102 6.64 9.19 9.97
CA LEU A 102 5.21 9.38 9.67
C LEU A 102 4.96 10.70 8.93
N THR A 103 5.66 11.77 9.30
CA THR A 103 5.55 13.07 8.62
C THR A 103 6.01 12.96 7.17
N VAL A 104 7.13 12.27 6.92
CA VAL A 104 7.64 12.01 5.56
C VAL A 104 6.64 11.21 4.74
N ILE A 105 6.10 10.12 5.28
CA ILE A 105 5.08 9.30 4.58
C ILE A 105 3.87 10.16 4.24
N PHE A 106 3.33 10.91 5.20
CA PHE A 106 2.12 11.69 5.00
C PHE A 106 2.30 12.76 3.91
N LEU A 107 3.46 13.41 3.87
CA LEU A 107 3.76 14.44 2.87
C LEU A 107 4.05 13.86 1.48
N LEU A 108 4.69 12.68 1.40
CA LEU A 108 5.04 12.05 0.12
C LEU A 108 3.89 11.20 -0.44
N ALA A 109 3.02 10.64 0.39
CA ALA A 109 1.96 9.74 -0.05
C ALA A 109 1.06 10.35 -1.14
N PRO A 110 0.57 11.61 -1.03
CA PRO A 110 -0.21 12.23 -2.11
C PRO A 110 0.57 12.37 -3.42
N ALA A 111 1.86 12.71 -3.34
CA ALA A 111 2.72 12.91 -4.51
C ALA A 111 2.99 11.61 -5.29
N TYR A 112 2.92 10.47 -4.62
CA TYR A 112 3.18 9.14 -5.19
C TYR A 112 1.95 8.23 -5.25
N PHE A 113 0.76 8.72 -4.88
CA PHE A 113 -0.46 7.93 -4.75
C PHE A 113 -0.78 7.11 -6.01
N VAL A 114 -0.74 7.75 -7.19
CA VAL A 114 -1.04 7.09 -8.47
C VAL A 114 -0.02 5.98 -8.79
N LEU A 115 1.26 6.19 -8.45
CA LEU A 115 2.31 5.19 -8.66
C LEU A 115 2.10 3.99 -7.73
N LEU A 116 1.80 4.25 -6.46
CA LEU A 116 1.49 3.20 -5.48
C LEU A 116 0.26 2.39 -5.89
N LEU A 117 -0.78 3.05 -6.39
CA LEU A 117 -1.99 2.42 -6.87
C LEU A 117 -1.71 1.54 -8.09
N ARG A 118 -0.98 2.04 -9.10
CA ARG A 118 -0.55 1.23 -10.26
C ARG A 118 0.27 0.00 -9.84
N PHE A 119 1.20 0.18 -8.92
CA PHE A 119 2.02 -0.91 -8.39
C PHE A 119 1.16 -1.94 -7.66
N GLY A 120 0.22 -1.49 -6.83
CA GLY A 120 -0.74 -2.35 -6.13
C GLY A 120 -1.60 -3.15 -7.10
N PHE A 121 -2.17 -2.51 -8.13
CA PHE A 121 -2.94 -3.19 -9.17
C PHE A 121 -2.10 -4.22 -9.94
N TYR A 122 -0.87 -3.88 -10.31
CA TYR A 122 0.04 -4.81 -10.96
C TYR A 122 0.34 -6.03 -10.09
N PHE A 123 0.60 -5.80 -8.80
CA PHE A 123 0.89 -6.86 -7.83
C PHE A 123 -0.33 -7.76 -7.59
N LEU A 124 -1.52 -7.17 -7.42
CA LEU A 124 -2.79 -7.89 -7.31
C LEU A 124 -3.06 -8.73 -8.54
N LYS A 125 -2.90 -8.16 -9.74
CA LYS A 125 -3.04 -8.89 -11.00
C LYS A 125 -2.05 -10.05 -11.09
N LYS A 126 -0.81 -9.85 -10.65
CA LYS A 126 0.22 -10.90 -10.63
C LYS A 126 -0.13 -12.02 -9.65
N ILE A 127 -0.64 -11.69 -8.46
CA ILE A 127 -1.11 -12.69 -7.48
C ILE A 127 -2.31 -13.45 -8.05
N GLN A 128 -3.28 -12.74 -8.61
CA GLN A 128 -4.48 -13.35 -9.19
C GLN A 128 -4.10 -14.29 -10.34
N LYS A 129 -3.16 -13.87 -11.20
CA LYS A 129 -2.65 -14.72 -12.28
C LYS A 129 -2.00 -15.99 -11.74
N ARG A 130 -1.14 -15.88 -10.71
CA ARG A 130 -0.50 -17.05 -10.07
C ARG A 130 -1.49 -18.00 -9.39
N LYS A 131 -2.61 -17.50 -8.90
CA LYS A 131 -3.69 -18.35 -8.34
C LYS A 131 -4.46 -19.09 -9.43
N ASN A 132 -4.47 -18.55 -10.64
CA ASN A 132 -5.20 -19.09 -11.79
C ASN A 132 -4.25 -19.74 -12.82
N GLU A 133 -3.01 -20.05 -12.44
CA GLU A 133 -2.04 -20.71 -13.32
C GLU A 133 -2.03 -22.21 -13.01
N PHE A 134 -2.42 -23.04 -13.99
CA PHE A 134 -2.29 -24.50 -13.95
C PHE A 134 -0.88 -24.93 -13.50
N ASN A 135 -0.79 -25.82 -12.51
CA ASN A 135 0.50 -26.39 -12.12
C ASN A 135 0.93 -27.41 -13.19
N PRO A 136 2.01 -27.16 -13.95
CA PRO A 136 2.40 -28.01 -15.07
C PRO A 136 2.70 -29.45 -14.66
N LYS A 137 3.13 -29.66 -13.41
CA LYS A 137 3.39 -31.00 -12.87
C LYS A 137 2.12 -31.85 -12.73
N ASP A 138 0.99 -31.22 -12.44
CA ASP A 138 -0.28 -31.93 -12.30
C ASP A 138 -0.80 -32.37 -13.68
N PHE A 139 -0.49 -31.59 -14.73
CA PHE A 139 -0.82 -31.90 -16.13
C PHE A 139 0.04 -33.06 -16.62
N GLU A 140 1.35 -32.96 -16.38
CA GLU A 140 2.33 -33.99 -16.72
C GLU A 140 2.00 -35.32 -16.02
N THR A 141 1.61 -35.28 -14.75
CA THR A 141 1.18 -36.46 -14.00
C THR A 141 -0.09 -37.06 -14.61
N GLY A 142 -1.08 -36.23 -14.98
CA GLY A 142 -2.29 -36.68 -15.64
C GLY A 142 -2.03 -37.34 -17.01
N LEU A 143 -1.16 -36.75 -17.83
CA LEU A 143 -0.73 -37.32 -19.12
C LEU A 143 0.01 -38.65 -18.95
N ASN A 144 0.91 -38.74 -17.97
CA ASN A 144 1.63 -39.98 -17.66
C ASN A 144 0.68 -41.11 -17.25
N HIS A 145 -0.38 -40.81 -16.50
CA HIS A 145 -1.39 -41.81 -16.13
C HIS A 145 -2.19 -42.30 -17.34
N ILE A 146 -2.59 -41.42 -18.26
CA ILE A 146 -3.25 -41.82 -19.52
C ILE A 146 -2.33 -42.71 -20.33
N GLN A 147 -1.06 -42.32 -20.50
CA GLN A 147 -0.07 -43.11 -21.24
C GLN A 147 0.10 -44.51 -20.63
N LYS A 148 0.23 -44.60 -19.30
CA LYS A 148 0.39 -45.88 -18.60
C LYS A 148 -0.86 -46.77 -18.74
N SER A 149 -2.06 -46.20 -18.59
CA SER A 149 -3.31 -46.94 -18.74
C SER A 149 -3.50 -47.45 -20.18
N PHE A 150 -3.16 -46.64 -21.19
CA PHE A 150 -3.17 -47.06 -22.58
C PHE A 150 -2.19 -48.21 -22.86
N TYR A 151 -0.95 -48.15 -22.32
CA TYR A 151 -0.01 -49.25 -22.46
C TYR A 151 -0.50 -50.54 -21.80
N ASN A 152 -1.13 -50.45 -20.63
CA ASN A 152 -1.70 -51.62 -19.96
C ASN A 152 -2.84 -52.25 -20.78
N LEU A 153 -3.72 -51.43 -21.36
CA LEU A 153 -4.77 -51.89 -22.28
C LEU A 153 -4.18 -52.62 -23.47
N MET A 154 -3.16 -52.04 -24.12
CA MET A 154 -2.49 -52.65 -25.27
C MET A 154 -1.79 -53.96 -24.89
N ALA A 155 -1.07 -53.98 -23.77
CA ALA A 155 -0.39 -55.18 -23.28
C ALA A 155 -1.38 -56.32 -23.03
N LYS A 156 -2.51 -56.02 -22.36
CA LYS A 156 -3.56 -57.00 -22.12
C LYS A 156 -4.22 -57.47 -23.41
N GLY A 157 -4.49 -56.57 -24.35
CA GLY A 157 -5.02 -56.92 -25.67
C GLY A 157 -4.12 -57.84 -26.47
N TYR A 158 -2.80 -57.61 -26.45
CA TYR A 158 -1.84 -58.48 -27.11
C TYR A 158 -1.67 -59.84 -26.42
N GLU A 159 -1.64 -59.87 -25.08
CA GLU A 159 -1.59 -61.09 -24.28
C GLU A 159 -2.78 -61.99 -24.57
N GLU A 160 -3.96 -61.39 -24.65
CA GLU A 160 -5.21 -62.05 -24.97
C GLU A 160 -5.23 -62.57 -26.42
N LEU A 161 -4.75 -61.78 -27.40
CA LEU A 161 -4.59 -62.23 -28.78
C LEU A 161 -3.64 -63.41 -28.93
N HIS A 162 -2.51 -63.39 -28.21
CA HIS A 162 -1.52 -64.48 -28.22
C HIS A 162 -2.07 -65.75 -27.56
N SER A 163 -2.81 -65.59 -26.46
CA SER A 163 -3.36 -66.69 -25.67
C SER A 163 -4.56 -67.36 -26.37
N ALA A 164 -5.27 -66.63 -27.26
CA ALA A 164 -6.40 -67.16 -28.01
C ALA A 164 -6.02 -68.23 -29.04
N ASN A 165 -4.77 -68.29 -29.51
CA ASN A 165 -4.23 -69.36 -30.38
C ASN A 165 -5.19 -69.79 -31.53
N GLY A 166 -5.87 -68.82 -32.16
CA GLY A 166 -6.83 -69.03 -33.25
C GLY A 166 -8.27 -69.43 -32.83
N LYS A 167 -8.57 -69.52 -31.53
CA LYS A 167 -9.92 -69.75 -31.00
C LYS A 167 -10.69 -68.43 -30.79
N PRO A 168 -12.03 -68.46 -30.84
CA PRO A 168 -12.85 -67.28 -30.60
C PRO A 168 -12.60 -66.68 -29.21
N PHE A 169 -12.39 -65.37 -29.20
CA PHE A 169 -12.20 -64.59 -28.00
C PHE A 169 -13.45 -64.64 -27.10
N SER A 170 -13.32 -65.10 -25.85
CA SER A 170 -14.49 -65.44 -25.00
C SER A 170 -14.58 -64.67 -23.68
N ASP A 171 -13.46 -64.19 -23.12
CA ASP A 171 -13.46 -63.43 -21.87
C ASP A 171 -12.99 -61.99 -22.10
N PHE A 172 -13.95 -61.08 -22.30
CA PHE A 172 -13.69 -59.64 -22.47
C PHE A 172 -13.66 -58.87 -21.15
N SER A 173 -13.82 -59.54 -20.01
CA SER A 173 -13.94 -58.87 -18.71
C SER A 173 -12.69 -58.06 -18.37
N SER A 174 -11.51 -58.64 -18.63
CA SER A 174 -10.21 -58.01 -18.36
C SER A 174 -9.94 -56.80 -19.26
N LEU A 175 -10.30 -56.87 -20.55
CA LEU A 175 -10.21 -55.74 -21.47
C LEU A 175 -11.18 -54.62 -21.11
N LYS A 176 -12.41 -54.96 -20.72
CA LYS A 176 -13.40 -53.97 -20.26
C LYS A 176 -12.91 -53.24 -19.01
N GLU A 177 -12.24 -53.92 -18.09
CA GLU A 177 -11.62 -53.31 -16.90
C GLU A 177 -10.51 -52.32 -17.30
N GLN A 178 -9.62 -52.71 -18.22
CA GLN A 178 -8.56 -51.81 -18.72
C GLN A 178 -9.11 -50.59 -19.48
N ILE A 179 -10.19 -50.77 -20.27
CA ILE A 179 -10.89 -49.67 -20.93
C ILE A 179 -11.52 -48.73 -19.90
N ALA A 180 -12.18 -49.27 -18.87
CA ALA A 180 -12.78 -48.46 -17.81
C ALA A 180 -11.73 -47.64 -17.03
N GLU A 181 -10.54 -48.20 -16.78
CA GLU A 181 -9.44 -47.46 -16.14
C GLU A 181 -8.89 -46.36 -17.06
N LEU A 182 -8.82 -46.59 -18.37
CA LEU A 182 -8.42 -45.56 -19.34
C LEU A 182 -9.46 -44.42 -19.41
N GLU A 183 -10.74 -44.75 -19.43
CA GLU A 183 -11.82 -43.77 -19.36
C GLU A 183 -11.74 -42.94 -18.07
N ARG A 184 -11.45 -43.58 -16.93
CA ARG A 184 -11.31 -42.92 -15.63
C ARG A 184 -10.13 -41.96 -15.59
N THR A 185 -8.98 -42.32 -16.17
CA THR A 185 -7.80 -41.44 -16.25
C THR A 185 -8.03 -40.25 -17.18
N ILE A 186 -8.69 -40.46 -18.33
CA ILE A 186 -9.11 -39.39 -19.26
C ILE A 186 -10.09 -38.43 -18.57
N GLN A 187 -11.10 -38.96 -17.87
CA GLN A 187 -12.05 -38.15 -17.13
C GLN A 187 -11.37 -37.37 -15.99
N GLY A 188 -10.38 -37.97 -15.33
CA GLY A 188 -9.55 -37.29 -14.32
C GLY A 188 -8.80 -36.08 -14.89
N LEU A 189 -8.17 -36.22 -16.05
CA LEU A 189 -7.50 -35.10 -16.73
C LEU A 189 -8.48 -34.03 -17.19
N LYS A 190 -9.66 -34.42 -17.71
CA LYS A 190 -10.73 -33.50 -18.08
C LYS A 190 -11.21 -32.68 -16.87
N ASN A 191 -11.41 -33.33 -15.73
CA ASN A 191 -11.80 -32.65 -14.49
C ASN A 191 -10.73 -31.65 -14.01
N LEU A 192 -9.44 -31.98 -14.17
CA LEU A 192 -8.35 -31.04 -13.87
C LEU A 192 -8.42 -29.79 -14.75
N LEU A 193 -8.68 -29.95 -16.05
CA LEU A 193 -8.84 -28.84 -16.99
C LEU A 193 -10.11 -28.01 -16.72
N ASP A 194 -11.22 -28.65 -16.34
CA ASP A 194 -12.47 -27.97 -16.02
C ASP A 194 -12.40 -27.24 -14.65
N SER A 195 -11.53 -27.69 -13.73
CA SER A 195 -11.32 -27.03 -12.43
C SER A 195 -10.65 -25.65 -12.54
N GLU A 196 -9.99 -25.34 -13.66
CA GLU A 196 -9.44 -24.01 -13.95
C GLU A 196 -10.50 -22.96 -14.34
N LYS A 197 -11.71 -23.38 -14.73
CA LYS A 197 -12.76 -22.45 -15.20
C LYS A 197 -13.60 -21.82 -14.08
N LYS A 198 -13.32 -22.11 -12.81
CA LYS A 198 -14.02 -21.55 -11.64
C LYS A 198 -13.13 -20.60 -10.85
#